data_AF-A0A923HKD7-F1
#
_entry.id   AF-A0A923HKD7-F1
#
_cell.length_a   1.000
_cell.length_b   1.000
_cell.length_c   1.000
_cell.angle_alpha   90.00
_cell.angle_beta   90.00
_cell.angle_gamma   90.00
#
_symmetry.space_group_name_H-M   'P 1'
#
loop_
_entity.id
_entity.type
_entity.pdbx_description
1 polymer ?
#
loop_
_entity_poly.entity_id
_entity_poly.type
_entity_poly.pdbx_seq_one_letter_code
_entity_poly.pdbx_strand_id
1 'polypeptide(L)'
;MLNQSQINKNFNAIRFISYCLFTGPELSSEVPGGESYLGNEDQETDILARIDILKNAVDTARAQLPANDVDSGVINVFLSPEFYFHGTRGAYLYSSIEEDPLPYLLQQVRESFSAPAYANWVFVFGTAVTAHVANVDRLFSSESVRARNAIVKTLLEQKEQTYGPTEQLVSTTLSNFLTDCHASPDVTVRDRAVIFSQITLDTPTHTLATNVMTTEKYFLSGEDFILCEPSGRADVITEQMVSYAHIDLSNGDSKRTAFDNYAIFRQNGVNSSTGFVDYGIEICLDHDDARLRSNLREDGIGSVHVQLVPSYGSAIIQSNVVASANGFVFNCDGQMVLDSTSGVQQYGDPRSEFLYINYGTDKYGSHSQLARVNTPAVGDNPKLKSASFSNLPTNDVAIFSVPKPILKAGTFEDYFVGGTGAIHVYGLRDAYSLVSCVEK
;
A
#
# COMPACT_ATOMS: atom_id res chain seq x y z
N MET A 1 22.57 5.76 -14.78
CA MET A 1 21.51 6.74 -15.07
C MET A 1 21.23 6.72 -16.56
N LEU A 2 19.98 6.41 -16.94
CA LEU A 2 19.51 6.59 -18.31
C LEU A 2 19.68 8.04 -18.73
N ASN A 3 20.01 8.27 -20.00
CA ASN A 3 20.00 9.61 -20.56
C ASN A 3 18.53 10.05 -20.64
N GLN A 4 18.12 11.08 -19.90
CA GLN A 4 16.72 11.57 -19.87
C GLN A 4 16.16 11.95 -21.26
N SER A 5 17.03 12.06 -22.27
CA SER A 5 16.64 12.22 -23.68
C SER A 5 15.96 11.01 -24.32
N GLN A 6 15.95 9.84 -23.66
CA GLN A 6 15.35 8.59 -24.18
C GLN A 6 13.96 8.28 -23.61
N ILE A 7 13.46 9.05 -22.65
CA ILE A 7 12.11 8.84 -22.10
C ILE A 7 11.09 9.44 -23.06
N ASN A 8 10.12 8.63 -23.49
CA ASN A 8 9.01 9.08 -24.31
C ASN A 8 8.23 10.19 -23.57
N LYS A 9 8.08 11.36 -24.19
CA LYS A 9 7.38 12.52 -23.59
C LYS A 9 5.92 12.64 -24.03
N ASN A 10 5.38 11.59 -24.65
CA ASN A 10 4.05 11.55 -25.27
C ASN A 10 3.24 10.32 -24.82
N PHE A 11 3.18 10.08 -23.52
CA PHE A 11 2.29 9.11 -22.88
C PHE A 11 0.83 9.46 -23.11
N ASN A 12 0.07 8.62 -23.82
CA ASN A 12 -1.35 8.83 -24.11
C ASN A 12 -2.26 7.76 -23.47
N ALA A 13 -1.66 6.77 -22.81
CA ALA A 13 -2.34 5.68 -22.16
C ALA A 13 -1.65 5.23 -20.88
N ILE A 14 -2.39 4.50 -20.05
CA ILE A 14 -1.97 4.00 -18.74
C ILE A 14 -2.42 2.55 -18.56
N ARG A 15 -1.55 1.74 -18.00
CA ARG A 15 -1.78 0.34 -17.63
C ARG A 15 -1.55 0.18 -16.14
N PHE A 16 -2.40 -0.62 -15.50
CA PHE A 16 -2.31 -0.89 -14.07
C PHE A 16 -1.91 -2.34 -13.83
N ILE A 17 -0.93 -2.54 -12.96
CA ILE A 17 -0.33 -3.83 -12.65
C ILE A 17 -0.30 -3.94 -11.13
N SER A 18 -0.92 -4.97 -10.56
CA SER A 18 -0.81 -5.26 -9.14
C SER A 18 0.00 -6.53 -8.90
N TYR A 19 0.68 -6.58 -7.76
CA TYR A 19 1.22 -7.81 -7.22
C TYR A 19 0.39 -8.23 -6.00
N CYS A 20 -0.62 -9.06 -6.23
CA CYS A 20 -1.49 -9.55 -5.18
C CYS A 20 -0.80 -10.67 -4.41
N LEU A 21 -0.43 -10.38 -3.16
CA LEU A 21 0.31 -11.23 -2.25
C LEU A 21 -0.21 -10.98 -0.83
N PHE A 22 -0.32 -12.03 -0.02
CA PHE A 22 -0.61 -11.84 1.40
C PHE A 22 0.63 -11.27 2.12
N THR A 23 0.52 -10.08 2.69
CA THR A 23 1.64 -9.35 3.35
C THR A 23 1.57 -9.38 4.88
N GLY A 24 0.54 -10.03 5.43
CA GLY A 24 0.34 -10.15 6.86
C GLY A 24 1.23 -11.16 7.56
N PRO A 25 1.14 -11.23 8.89
CA PRO A 25 1.83 -12.21 9.71
C PRO A 25 1.29 -13.64 9.50
N GLU A 26 2.08 -14.64 9.88
CA GLU A 26 1.63 -16.02 9.90
C GLU A 26 0.63 -16.25 11.05
N LEU A 27 -0.62 -16.60 10.69
CA LEU A 27 -1.65 -16.96 11.68
C LEU A 27 -1.29 -18.28 12.40
N SER A 28 -1.32 -18.25 13.73
CA SER A 28 -1.23 -19.41 14.62
C SER A 28 -2.62 -19.93 14.99
N SER A 29 -2.77 -21.26 14.97
CA SER A 29 -3.96 -21.94 15.46
C SER A 29 -3.89 -22.29 16.95
N GLU A 30 -2.76 -22.05 17.61
CA GLU A 30 -2.52 -22.48 19.00
C GLU A 30 -2.94 -21.42 20.03
N VAL A 31 -2.88 -20.16 19.65
CA VAL A 31 -3.17 -19.01 20.52
C VAL A 31 -4.26 -18.15 19.88
N PRO A 32 -5.34 -17.80 20.59
CA PRO A 32 -6.35 -16.86 20.11
C PRO A 32 -5.75 -15.54 19.64
N GLY A 33 -6.01 -15.17 18.38
CA GLY A 33 -5.42 -13.97 17.76
C GLY A 33 -3.89 -14.01 17.68
N GLY A 34 -3.31 -15.23 17.73
CA GLY A 34 -1.87 -15.45 17.69
C GLY A 34 -1.34 -15.30 16.28
N GLU A 35 -0.38 -14.41 16.10
CA GLU A 35 0.22 -14.09 14.81
C GLU A 35 1.74 -13.89 14.95
N SER A 36 2.52 -14.31 13.95
CA SER A 36 3.98 -14.16 13.97
C SER A 36 4.49 -13.49 12.70
N TYR A 37 5.28 -12.43 12.86
CA TYR A 37 5.94 -11.77 11.73
C TYR A 37 7.03 -12.65 11.13
N LEU A 38 7.05 -12.72 9.81
CA LEU A 38 8.07 -13.39 9.02
C LEU A 38 9.15 -12.40 8.58
N GLY A 39 10.34 -12.92 8.32
CA GLY A 39 11.48 -12.17 7.81
C GLY A 39 12.83 -12.68 8.32
N ASN A 40 13.86 -11.93 7.99
CA ASN A 40 15.21 -12.11 8.50
C ASN A 40 15.47 -11.18 9.69
N GLU A 41 16.18 -11.68 10.70
CA GLU A 41 16.60 -10.87 11.86
C GLU A 41 17.59 -9.75 11.46
N ASP A 42 18.38 -9.97 10.41
CA ASP A 42 19.19 -8.92 9.80
C ASP A 42 18.34 -8.12 8.81
N GLN A 43 18.06 -6.86 9.17
CA GLN A 43 17.11 -6.00 8.46
C GLN A 43 17.56 -5.69 7.03
N GLU A 44 18.87 -5.55 6.78
CA GLU A 44 19.39 -5.34 5.42
C GLU A 44 19.19 -6.58 4.55
N THR A 45 19.48 -7.77 5.10
CA THR A 45 19.22 -9.05 4.43
C THR A 45 17.73 -9.24 4.15
N ASP A 46 16.86 -8.85 5.08
CA ASP A 46 15.41 -8.90 4.89
C ASP A 46 14.96 -8.00 3.74
N ILE A 47 15.38 -6.73 3.76
CA ILE A 47 15.10 -5.75 2.70
C ILE A 47 15.54 -6.29 1.34
N LEU A 48 16.77 -6.80 1.22
CA LEU A 48 17.30 -7.32 -0.04
C LEU A 48 16.51 -8.53 -0.55
N ALA A 49 16.13 -9.45 0.33
CA ALA A 49 15.34 -10.62 -0.05
C ALA A 49 13.94 -10.21 -0.53
N ARG A 50 13.27 -9.29 0.18
CA ARG A 50 11.96 -8.76 -0.24
C ARG A 50 12.03 -8.02 -1.56
N ILE A 51 13.12 -7.29 -1.84
CA ILE A 51 13.39 -6.67 -3.15
C ILE A 51 13.61 -7.73 -4.24
N ASP A 52 14.36 -8.81 -3.96
CA ASP A 52 14.56 -9.89 -4.93
C ASP A 52 13.23 -10.59 -5.29
N ILE A 53 12.36 -10.80 -4.28
CA ILE A 53 10.98 -11.31 -4.49
C ILE A 53 10.16 -10.35 -5.36
N LEU A 54 10.18 -9.06 -5.01
CA LEU A 54 9.48 -8.01 -5.73
C LEU A 54 9.94 -7.89 -7.17
N LYS A 55 11.26 -7.95 -7.38
CA LYS A 55 11.87 -7.90 -8.71
C LYS A 55 11.45 -9.08 -9.57
N ASN A 56 11.37 -10.28 -9.00
CA ASN A 56 10.87 -11.46 -9.69
C ASN A 56 9.40 -11.29 -10.13
N ALA A 57 8.55 -10.69 -9.28
CA ALA A 57 7.16 -10.36 -9.63
C ALA A 57 7.08 -9.32 -10.76
N VAL A 58 7.84 -8.22 -10.67
CA VAL A 58 7.91 -7.19 -11.71
C VAL A 58 8.43 -7.74 -13.03
N ASP A 59 9.48 -8.56 -13.01
CA ASP A 59 10.03 -9.18 -14.22
C ASP A 59 9.06 -10.18 -14.85
N THR A 60 8.25 -10.87 -14.02
CA THR A 60 7.14 -11.70 -14.48
C THR A 60 6.10 -10.86 -15.22
N ALA A 61 5.68 -9.73 -14.65
CA ALA A 61 4.73 -8.82 -15.30
C ALA A 61 5.29 -8.27 -16.62
N ARG A 62 6.52 -7.75 -16.61
CA ARG A 62 7.19 -7.17 -17.78
C ARG A 62 7.31 -8.17 -18.92
N ALA A 63 7.57 -9.44 -18.64
CA ALA A 63 7.68 -10.49 -19.65
C ALA A 63 6.36 -10.74 -20.42
N GLN A 64 5.22 -10.32 -19.87
CA GLN A 64 3.90 -10.46 -20.51
C GLN A 64 3.48 -9.23 -21.32
N LEU A 65 4.15 -8.09 -21.12
CA LEU A 65 3.81 -6.85 -21.81
C LEU A 65 4.18 -6.91 -23.30
N PRO A 66 3.51 -6.10 -24.16
CA PRO A 66 3.85 -6.02 -25.58
C PRO A 66 5.34 -5.71 -25.83
N ALA A 67 5.93 -6.31 -26.85
CA ALA A 67 7.38 -6.20 -27.12
C ALA A 67 7.87 -4.75 -27.35
N ASN A 68 6.98 -3.85 -27.79
CA ASN A 68 7.26 -2.44 -28.03
C ASN A 68 6.75 -1.51 -26.90
N ASP A 69 6.49 -2.04 -25.70
CA ASP A 69 5.92 -1.30 -24.58
C ASP A 69 6.72 -0.03 -24.21
N VAL A 70 8.06 -0.08 -24.27
CA VAL A 70 8.94 1.07 -23.99
C VAL A 70 8.69 2.24 -24.94
N ASP A 71 8.34 1.99 -26.20
CA ASP A 71 8.09 3.04 -27.20
C ASP A 71 6.59 3.32 -27.40
N SER A 72 5.72 2.62 -26.66
CA SER A 72 4.26 2.60 -26.89
C SER A 72 3.53 3.88 -26.49
N GLY A 73 4.14 4.73 -25.64
CA GLY A 73 3.43 5.84 -25.01
C GLY A 73 2.45 5.39 -23.91
N VAL A 74 2.67 4.22 -23.32
CA VAL A 74 1.93 3.71 -22.16
C VAL A 74 2.74 3.92 -20.88
N ILE A 75 2.13 4.49 -19.85
CA ILE A 75 2.65 4.46 -18.47
C ILE A 75 2.24 3.15 -17.82
N ASN A 76 3.19 2.41 -17.25
CA ASN A 76 2.90 1.22 -16.45
C ASN A 76 2.94 1.59 -14.97
N VAL A 77 1.80 1.53 -14.29
CA VAL A 77 1.71 1.71 -12.84
C VAL A 77 1.73 0.35 -12.17
N PHE A 78 2.75 0.09 -11.36
CA PHE A 78 2.87 -1.11 -10.54
C PHE A 78 2.54 -0.79 -9.08
N LEU A 79 1.67 -1.59 -8.47
CA LEU A 79 1.25 -1.44 -7.08
C LEU A 79 1.39 -2.77 -6.33
N SER A 80 2.01 -2.76 -5.16
CA SER A 80 1.95 -3.87 -4.22
C SER A 80 1.27 -3.48 -2.89
N PRO A 81 0.86 -4.45 -2.06
CA PRO A 81 0.06 -4.20 -0.87
C PRO A 81 0.83 -3.45 0.22
N GLU A 82 0.08 -2.93 1.19
CA GLU A 82 0.64 -2.41 2.45
C GLU A 82 1.42 -3.50 3.20
N PHE A 83 2.33 -3.08 4.08
CA PHE A 83 3.18 -3.92 4.92
C PHE A 83 4.11 -4.83 4.12
N TYR A 84 4.39 -4.52 2.86
CA TYR A 84 5.30 -5.34 2.06
C TYR A 84 6.71 -5.43 2.68
N PHE A 85 7.21 -4.34 3.28
CA PHE A 85 8.49 -4.29 3.97
C PHE A 85 8.32 -4.09 5.49
N HIS A 86 8.36 -5.19 6.24
CA HIS A 86 8.42 -5.19 7.69
C HIS A 86 9.44 -6.22 8.20
N GLY A 87 10.01 -6.00 9.38
CA GLY A 87 10.92 -6.96 10.02
C GLY A 87 10.20 -8.02 10.86
N THR A 88 10.96 -8.95 11.44
CA THR A 88 10.45 -10.01 12.36
C THR A 88 9.86 -9.48 13.67
N ARG A 89 9.94 -8.17 13.90
CA ARG A 89 9.41 -7.46 15.07
C ARG A 89 8.19 -6.58 14.73
N GLY A 90 7.66 -6.69 13.52
CA GLY A 90 6.55 -5.87 13.00
C GLY A 90 7.01 -4.56 12.36
N ALA A 91 8.10 -3.97 12.85
CA ALA A 91 8.76 -2.84 12.21
C ALA A 91 10.28 -3.09 12.12
N TYR A 92 10.92 -2.45 11.16
CA TYR A 92 12.37 -2.27 11.17
C TYR A 92 12.75 -1.27 12.28
N LEU A 93 13.47 -1.76 13.30
CA LEU A 93 13.83 -0.95 14.47
C LEU A 93 15.22 -0.34 14.27
N TYR A 94 15.37 0.94 14.59
CA TYR A 94 16.66 1.61 14.57
C TYR A 94 16.83 2.50 15.81
N SER A 95 18.05 2.51 16.35
CA SER A 95 18.41 3.28 17.54
C SER A 95 18.81 4.73 17.21
N SER A 96 19.14 5.51 18.23
CA SER A 96 19.60 6.91 18.05
C SER A 96 20.98 7.05 17.40
N ILE A 97 21.72 5.95 17.23
CA ILE A 97 23.03 5.94 16.57
C ILE A 97 22.98 5.27 15.19
N GLU A 98 21.85 4.67 14.83
CA GLU A 98 21.61 4.04 13.54
C GLU A 98 20.75 4.95 12.67
N GLU A 99 20.92 4.84 11.36
CA GLU A 99 20.05 5.54 10.42
C GLU A 99 18.73 4.78 10.27
N ASP A 100 17.68 5.52 9.91
CA ASP A 100 16.43 4.95 9.44
C ASP A 100 16.73 3.98 8.28
N PRO A 101 16.20 2.73 8.28
CA PRO A 101 16.44 1.77 7.20
C PRO A 101 15.83 2.17 5.85
N LEU A 102 14.88 3.12 5.82
CA LEU A 102 14.23 3.56 4.58
C LEU A 102 15.23 4.10 3.53
N PRO A 103 16.15 5.04 3.83
CA PRO A 103 17.21 5.45 2.91
C PRO A 103 17.93 4.30 2.20
N TYR A 104 18.29 3.23 2.94
CA TYR A 104 18.90 2.04 2.38
C TYR A 104 17.95 1.30 1.43
N LEU A 105 16.71 1.04 1.88
CA LEU A 105 15.66 0.43 1.05
C LEU A 105 15.45 1.19 -0.27
N LEU A 106 15.33 2.52 -0.21
CA LEU A 106 15.12 3.38 -1.38
C LEU A 106 16.31 3.35 -2.34
N GLN A 107 17.53 3.25 -1.81
CA GLN A 107 18.73 3.07 -2.62
C GLN A 107 18.70 1.71 -3.35
N GLN A 108 18.41 0.62 -2.63
CA GLN A 108 18.38 -0.73 -3.21
C GLN A 108 17.27 -0.90 -4.26
N VAL A 109 16.10 -0.29 -4.03
CA VAL A 109 15.02 -0.21 -5.01
C VAL A 109 15.49 0.53 -6.27
N ARG A 110 16.11 1.70 -6.12
CA ARG A 110 16.62 2.46 -7.27
C ARG A 110 17.62 1.64 -8.07
N GLU A 111 18.56 0.97 -7.41
CA GLU A 111 19.56 0.14 -8.08
C GLU A 111 18.90 -1.00 -8.87
N SER A 112 17.93 -1.69 -8.25
CA SER A 112 17.24 -2.86 -8.81
C SER A 112 16.33 -2.55 -10.01
N PHE A 113 15.73 -1.36 -10.03
CA PHE A 113 14.74 -0.97 -11.05
C PHE A 113 15.23 0.15 -11.98
N SER A 114 16.53 0.48 -11.97
CA SER A 114 17.13 1.54 -12.81
C SER A 114 17.27 1.20 -14.30
N ALA A 115 17.03 -0.06 -14.70
CA ALA A 115 17.28 -0.52 -16.07
C ALA A 115 16.37 0.18 -17.12
N PRO A 116 16.86 0.39 -18.37
CA PRO A 116 16.08 0.91 -19.50
C PRO A 116 14.76 0.18 -19.76
N ALA A 117 14.70 -1.11 -19.41
CA ALA A 117 13.52 -1.94 -19.56
C ALA A 117 12.31 -1.46 -18.72
N TYR A 118 12.53 -0.56 -17.77
CA TYR A 118 11.49 0.02 -16.92
C TYR A 118 11.18 1.50 -17.25
N ALA A 119 11.69 2.04 -18.37
CA ALA A 119 11.67 3.49 -18.65
C ALA A 119 10.31 4.19 -18.48
N ASN A 120 9.21 3.47 -18.70
CA ASN A 120 7.83 4.00 -18.63
C ASN A 120 7.08 3.58 -17.36
N TRP A 121 7.79 3.13 -16.32
CA TRP A 121 7.17 2.57 -15.12
C TRP A 121 7.18 3.57 -13.97
N VAL A 122 6.05 3.57 -13.25
CA VAL A 122 5.84 4.18 -11.95
C VAL A 122 5.52 3.05 -10.98
N PHE A 123 6.25 2.97 -9.90
CA PHE A 123 6.14 1.91 -8.91
C PHE A 123 5.72 2.49 -7.56
N VAL A 124 4.74 1.84 -6.94
CA VAL A 124 4.44 1.94 -5.52
C VAL A 124 4.63 0.54 -4.94
N PHE A 125 5.78 0.31 -4.33
CA PHE A 125 6.20 -1.01 -3.85
C PHE A 125 5.60 -1.37 -2.50
N GLY A 126 4.33 -1.02 -2.29
CA GLY A 126 3.68 -1.18 -1.01
C GLY A 126 4.25 -0.20 0.00
N THR A 127 4.28 -0.62 1.26
CA THR A 127 4.76 0.23 2.35
C THR A 127 5.88 -0.41 3.17
N ALA A 128 6.64 0.45 3.86
CA ALA A 128 7.72 0.08 4.76
C ALA A 128 7.46 0.60 6.17
N VAL A 129 7.43 -0.33 7.13
CA VAL A 129 7.18 -0.03 8.54
C VAL A 129 8.48 0.08 9.30
N THR A 130 8.70 1.21 9.95
CA THR A 130 9.92 1.48 10.73
C THR A 130 9.60 2.14 12.06
N ALA A 131 10.47 1.96 13.06
CA ALA A 131 10.33 2.63 14.34
C ALA A 131 11.70 3.05 14.91
N HIS A 132 11.78 4.30 15.35
CA HIS A 132 12.93 4.75 16.15
C HIS A 132 12.73 4.28 17.59
N VAL A 133 13.69 3.51 18.11
CA VAL A 133 13.67 3.03 19.48
C VAL A 133 15.05 3.24 20.10
N ALA A 134 15.17 4.29 20.92
CA ALA A 134 16.46 4.67 21.52
C ALA A 134 17.11 3.55 22.36
N ASN A 135 16.30 2.70 23.01
CA ASN A 135 16.77 1.52 23.73
C ASN A 135 15.73 0.40 23.63
N VAL A 136 15.99 -0.57 22.75
CA VAL A 136 15.10 -1.68 22.41
C VAL A 136 14.84 -2.57 23.63
N ASP A 137 15.88 -2.91 24.38
CA ASP A 137 15.76 -3.73 25.59
C ASP A 137 14.83 -3.07 26.62
N ARG A 138 14.98 -1.76 26.82
CA ARG A 138 14.16 -1.00 27.77
C ARG A 138 12.70 -0.93 27.33
N LEU A 139 12.42 -0.78 26.04
CA LEU A 139 11.04 -0.77 25.51
C LEU A 139 10.33 -2.08 25.86
N PHE A 140 10.90 -3.20 25.42
CA PHE A 140 10.30 -4.52 25.60
C PHE A 140 10.33 -5.01 27.06
N SER A 141 11.30 -4.54 27.86
CA SER A 141 11.34 -4.82 29.30
C SER A 141 10.53 -3.81 30.14
N SER A 142 9.76 -2.91 29.54
CA SER A 142 8.99 -1.92 30.32
C SER A 142 7.78 -2.58 31.02
N GLU A 143 7.39 -2.03 32.18
CA GLU A 143 6.18 -2.48 32.88
C GLU A 143 4.91 -2.20 32.07
N SER A 144 4.89 -1.08 31.35
CA SER A 144 3.79 -0.70 30.44
C SER A 144 3.56 -1.77 29.39
N VAL A 145 4.58 -2.08 28.57
CA VAL A 145 4.47 -3.08 27.49
C VAL A 145 4.05 -4.45 28.02
N ARG A 146 4.68 -4.93 29.11
CA ARG A 146 4.30 -6.22 29.71
C ARG A 146 2.85 -6.24 30.19
N ALA A 147 2.39 -5.17 30.84
CA ALA A 147 1.03 -5.08 31.35
C ALA A 147 0.00 -5.03 30.21
N ARG A 148 0.26 -4.21 29.18
CA ARG A 148 -0.63 -4.10 28.01
C ARG A 148 -0.76 -5.43 27.27
N ASN A 149 0.36 -6.11 27.01
CA ASN A 149 0.35 -7.41 26.34
C ASN A 149 -0.40 -8.47 27.17
N ALA A 150 -0.23 -8.47 28.49
CA ALA A 150 -0.97 -9.38 29.37
C ALA A 150 -2.48 -9.11 29.38
N ILE A 151 -2.89 -7.84 29.37
CA ILE A 151 -4.31 -7.43 29.29
C ILE A 151 -4.91 -7.90 27.96
N VAL A 152 -4.28 -7.57 26.83
CA VAL A 152 -4.77 -7.96 25.50
C VAL A 152 -4.89 -9.47 25.37
N LYS A 153 -3.85 -10.22 25.78
CA LYS A 153 -3.90 -11.68 25.79
C LYS A 153 -5.08 -12.23 26.61
N THR A 154 -5.30 -11.68 27.81
CA THR A 154 -6.42 -12.09 28.66
C THR A 154 -7.76 -11.80 27.98
N LEU A 155 -7.92 -10.62 27.36
CA LEU A 155 -9.16 -10.25 26.67
C LEU A 155 -9.43 -11.14 25.45
N LEU A 156 -8.39 -11.51 24.69
CA LEU A 156 -8.51 -12.45 23.57
C LEU A 156 -8.92 -13.85 24.05
N GLU A 157 -8.29 -14.37 25.09
CA GLU A 157 -8.67 -15.66 25.69
C GLU A 157 -10.11 -15.66 26.21
N GLN A 158 -10.56 -14.56 26.83
CA GLN A 158 -11.95 -14.43 27.29
C GLN A 158 -12.94 -14.27 26.13
N LYS A 159 -12.55 -13.59 25.05
CA LYS A 159 -13.39 -13.45 23.86
C LYS A 159 -13.71 -14.82 23.27
N GLU A 160 -12.71 -15.68 23.07
CA GLU A 160 -12.91 -17.06 22.57
C GLU A 160 -13.75 -17.96 23.50
N GLN A 161 -13.72 -17.70 24.80
CA GLN A 161 -14.44 -18.49 25.80
C GLN A 161 -15.90 -18.03 26.01
N THR A 162 -16.30 -16.90 25.42
CA THR A 162 -17.62 -16.29 25.61
C THR A 162 -18.39 -16.22 24.29
N TYR A 163 -19.70 -16.00 24.37
CA TYR A 163 -20.55 -15.86 23.19
C TYR A 163 -21.67 -14.83 23.44
N GLY A 164 -22.22 -14.27 22.38
CA GLY A 164 -23.38 -13.38 22.44
C GLY A 164 -23.08 -12.06 23.19
N PRO A 165 -23.97 -11.56 24.07
CA PRO A 165 -23.77 -10.27 24.72
C PRO A 165 -22.47 -10.13 25.53
N THR A 166 -21.98 -11.23 26.11
CA THR A 166 -20.73 -11.23 26.88
C THR A 166 -19.50 -11.10 25.98
N GLU A 167 -19.47 -11.83 24.86
CA GLU A 167 -18.40 -11.70 23.86
C GLU A 167 -18.37 -10.28 23.26
N GLN A 168 -19.55 -9.70 23.00
CA GLN A 168 -19.65 -8.31 22.55
C GLN A 168 -19.07 -7.33 23.58
N LEU A 169 -19.36 -7.52 24.87
CA LEU A 169 -18.78 -6.71 25.95
C LEU A 169 -17.25 -6.83 26.02
N VAL A 170 -16.71 -8.05 25.92
CA VAL A 170 -15.27 -8.28 25.90
C VAL A 170 -14.64 -7.61 24.68
N SER A 171 -15.26 -7.75 23.50
CA SER A 171 -14.78 -7.14 22.26
C SER A 171 -14.77 -5.61 22.36
N THR A 172 -15.83 -4.99 22.88
CA THR A 172 -15.87 -3.54 23.13
C THR A 172 -14.81 -3.10 24.14
N THR A 173 -14.56 -3.90 25.17
CA THR A 173 -13.51 -3.61 26.16
C THR A 173 -12.12 -3.65 25.53
N LEU A 174 -11.85 -4.64 24.67
CA LEU A 174 -10.61 -4.74 23.91
C LEU A 174 -10.44 -3.52 23.00
N SER A 175 -11.44 -3.18 22.19
CA SER A 175 -11.37 -2.01 21.29
C SER A 175 -11.10 -0.71 22.05
N ASN A 176 -11.81 -0.47 23.16
CA ASN A 176 -11.60 0.73 23.98
C ASN A 176 -10.18 0.76 24.58
N PHE A 177 -9.69 -0.39 25.06
CA PHE A 177 -8.35 -0.49 25.61
C PHE A 177 -7.27 -0.17 24.56
N LEU A 178 -7.42 -0.68 23.34
CA LEU A 178 -6.51 -0.36 22.23
C LEU A 178 -6.55 1.13 21.89
N THR A 179 -7.74 1.73 21.80
CA THR A 179 -7.89 3.19 21.58
C THR A 179 -7.15 4.02 22.64
N ASP A 180 -7.27 3.65 23.91
CA ASP A 180 -6.55 4.33 24.99
C ASP A 180 -5.02 4.14 24.88
N CYS A 181 -4.57 2.96 24.46
CA CYS A 181 -3.16 2.67 24.23
C CYS A 181 -2.59 3.51 23.08
N HIS A 182 -3.33 3.68 21.98
CA HIS A 182 -2.94 4.49 20.82
C HIS A 182 -2.82 5.97 21.15
N ALA A 183 -3.65 6.47 22.08
CA ALA A 183 -3.59 7.85 22.57
C ALA A 183 -2.36 8.10 23.48
N SER A 184 -1.71 7.05 23.97
CA SER A 184 -0.52 7.11 24.82
C SER A 184 0.43 5.96 24.46
N PRO A 185 1.03 5.97 23.26
CA PRO A 185 1.80 4.84 22.75
C PRO A 185 3.13 4.68 23.51
N ASP A 186 3.63 3.45 23.58
CA ASP A 186 4.99 3.16 24.07
C ASP A 186 6.05 3.44 22.97
N VAL A 187 5.66 3.35 21.69
CA VAL A 187 6.52 3.62 20.53
C VAL A 187 5.74 4.29 19.41
N THR A 188 6.33 5.28 18.76
CA THR A 188 5.80 5.84 17.52
C THR A 188 6.37 5.09 16.33
N VAL A 189 5.51 4.63 15.44
CA VAL A 189 5.87 3.93 14.22
C VAL A 189 5.59 4.83 13.01
N ARG A 190 6.23 4.50 11.88
CA ARG A 190 5.98 5.14 10.59
C ARG A 190 5.74 4.05 9.56
N ASP A 191 4.61 4.13 8.87
CA ASP A 191 4.34 3.31 7.71
C ASP A 191 4.36 4.17 6.45
N ARG A 192 5.18 3.78 5.47
CA ARG A 192 5.58 4.64 4.34
C ARG A 192 5.48 3.93 3.01
N ALA A 193 4.63 4.44 2.11
CA ALA A 193 4.61 3.99 0.72
C ALA A 193 5.98 4.23 0.06
N VAL A 194 6.52 3.20 -0.60
CA VAL A 194 7.84 3.23 -1.26
C VAL A 194 7.63 3.51 -2.74
N ILE A 195 7.93 4.73 -3.18
CA ILE A 195 7.62 5.20 -4.54
C ILE A 195 8.92 5.34 -5.34
N PHE A 196 8.97 4.70 -6.50
CA PHE A 196 10.05 4.86 -7.46
C PHE A 196 9.48 5.05 -8.85
N SER A 197 10.05 5.95 -9.63
CA SER A 197 9.62 6.19 -11.00
C SER A 197 10.82 6.41 -11.90
N GLN A 198 10.76 5.83 -13.09
CA GLN A 198 11.73 6.13 -14.14
C GLN A 198 11.44 7.48 -14.81
N ILE A 199 10.21 7.95 -14.67
CA ILE A 199 9.76 9.26 -15.12
C ILE A 199 9.91 10.24 -13.96
N THR A 200 10.48 11.41 -14.23
CA THR A 200 10.71 12.43 -13.20
C THR A 200 9.41 12.83 -12.50
N LEU A 201 9.48 12.87 -11.17
CA LEU A 201 8.41 13.27 -10.26
C LEU A 201 8.69 14.66 -9.67
N ASP A 202 7.61 15.41 -9.52
CA ASP A 202 7.52 16.78 -9.06
C ASP A 202 6.34 16.93 -8.11
N THR A 203 6.01 18.16 -7.74
CA THR A 203 4.78 18.47 -7.00
C THR A 203 3.84 19.29 -7.88
N PRO A 204 2.56 19.37 -7.51
CA PRO A 204 1.60 20.25 -8.17
C PRO A 204 2.00 21.74 -8.13
N THR A 205 2.82 22.14 -7.15
CA THR A 205 3.16 23.54 -6.88
C THR A 205 4.59 23.93 -7.28
N HIS A 206 5.52 22.98 -7.38
CA HIS A 206 6.92 23.23 -7.72
C HIS A 206 7.65 21.95 -8.20
N THR A 207 8.80 22.14 -8.83
CA THR A 207 9.66 21.04 -9.31
C THR A 207 10.52 20.46 -8.18
N LEU A 208 10.54 19.14 -8.05
CA LEU A 208 11.48 18.39 -7.20
C LEU A 208 12.55 17.68 -8.04
N ALA A 209 12.23 17.32 -9.28
CA ALA A 209 13.10 16.59 -10.19
C ALA A 209 13.69 15.30 -9.58
N THR A 210 12.86 14.52 -8.89
CA THR A 210 13.26 13.26 -8.25
C THR A 210 12.66 12.04 -8.95
N ASN A 211 13.26 10.88 -8.74
CA ASN A 211 12.75 9.59 -9.22
C ASN A 211 12.32 8.69 -8.06
N VAL A 212 12.34 9.22 -6.84
CA VAL A 212 11.99 8.49 -5.63
C VAL A 212 11.23 9.42 -4.69
N MET A 213 10.21 8.88 -4.04
CA MET A 213 9.42 9.57 -3.04
C MET A 213 8.93 8.58 -1.98
N THR A 214 8.40 9.10 -0.87
CA THR A 214 7.60 8.33 0.08
C THR A 214 6.36 9.07 0.47
N THR A 215 5.30 8.39 0.90
CA THR A 215 4.12 8.99 1.55
C THR A 215 3.87 8.26 2.86
N GLU A 216 3.46 8.94 3.93
CA GLU A 216 3.20 8.31 5.23
C GLU A 216 1.73 7.96 5.40
N LYS A 217 1.40 6.89 6.12
CA LYS A 217 0.04 6.58 6.55
C LYS A 217 -0.41 7.56 7.63
N TYR A 218 -1.68 7.98 7.59
CA TYR A 218 -2.26 8.94 8.55
C TYR A 218 -3.04 8.23 9.66
N PHE A 219 -3.94 7.32 9.29
CA PHE A 219 -4.82 6.64 10.24
C PHE A 219 -4.24 5.31 10.69
N LEU A 220 -4.34 5.03 11.99
CA LEU A 220 -3.98 3.74 12.57
C LEU A 220 -5.23 2.86 12.61
N SER A 221 -5.15 1.66 12.04
CA SER A 221 -6.19 0.64 12.21
C SER A 221 -5.88 -0.23 13.43
N GLY A 222 -6.91 -0.84 14.01
CA GLY A 222 -6.72 -1.83 15.09
C GLY A 222 -6.16 -3.19 14.61
N GLU A 223 -5.74 -3.28 13.36
CA GLU A 223 -5.21 -4.48 12.70
C GLU A 223 -3.85 -4.20 12.01
N ASP A 224 -3.20 -3.06 12.30
CA ASP A 224 -1.90 -2.70 11.70
C ASP A 224 -0.75 -3.53 12.29
N PHE A 225 -0.87 -3.92 13.57
CA PHE A 225 0.08 -4.77 14.25
C PHE A 225 -0.61 -5.96 14.92
N ILE A 226 0.16 -7.01 15.19
CA ILE A 226 -0.37 -8.20 15.85
C ILE A 226 -0.86 -7.86 17.27
N LEU A 227 -1.95 -8.50 17.68
CA LEU A 227 -2.46 -8.38 19.04
C LEU A 227 -1.68 -9.27 20.01
N CYS A 228 -1.28 -10.46 19.56
CA CYS A 228 -0.63 -11.46 20.39
C CYS A 228 0.43 -12.25 19.61
N GLU A 229 1.65 -12.27 20.14
CA GLU A 229 2.70 -13.16 19.65
C GLU A 229 2.57 -14.55 20.32
N PRO A 230 2.46 -15.64 19.54
CA PRO A 230 2.18 -16.98 20.06
C PRO A 230 3.42 -17.80 20.47
N SER A 231 4.60 -17.55 19.90
CA SER A 231 5.83 -18.31 20.19
C SER A 231 6.49 -17.99 21.53
N GLY A 232 6.00 -16.97 22.24
CA GLY A 232 6.54 -16.52 23.52
C GLY A 232 7.66 -15.50 23.38
N ARG A 233 7.86 -14.94 22.18
CA ARG A 233 8.76 -13.81 21.98
C ARG A 233 8.24 -12.58 22.72
N ALA A 234 9.14 -11.88 23.37
CA ALA A 234 8.84 -10.64 24.08
C ALA A 234 9.34 -9.39 23.33
N ASP A 235 10.06 -9.58 22.22
CA ASP A 235 10.74 -8.54 21.46
C ASP A 235 9.99 -8.17 20.17
N VAL A 236 8.65 -8.20 20.20
CA VAL A 236 7.79 -7.92 19.05
C VAL A 236 6.90 -6.72 19.34
N ILE A 237 6.80 -5.79 18.38
CA ILE A 237 5.86 -4.68 18.46
C ILE A 237 4.44 -5.23 18.26
N THR A 238 3.54 -4.83 19.15
CA THR A 238 2.14 -5.24 19.15
C THR A 238 1.24 -4.01 19.07
N GLU A 239 -0.02 -4.20 18.66
CA GLU A 239 -1.00 -3.12 18.44
C GLU A 239 -1.14 -2.17 19.62
N GLN A 240 -1.17 -2.71 20.84
CA GLN A 240 -1.26 -1.96 22.10
C GLN A 240 -0.02 -1.11 22.44
N MET A 241 1.06 -1.19 21.66
CA MET A 241 2.29 -0.43 21.90
C MET A 241 2.38 0.84 21.03
N VAL A 242 1.64 0.91 19.94
CA VAL A 242 1.98 1.80 18.82
C VAL A 242 1.03 2.98 18.65
N SER A 243 1.53 4.00 17.96
CA SER A 243 0.70 4.96 17.22
C SER A 243 1.50 5.54 16.06
N TYR A 244 0.82 6.09 15.05
CA TYR A 244 1.48 6.85 13.98
C TYR A 244 1.79 8.28 14.41
N ALA A 245 2.81 8.86 13.78
CA ALA A 245 3.12 10.28 13.96
C ALA A 245 1.99 11.15 13.38
N HIS A 246 1.63 12.21 14.10
CA HIS A 246 0.64 13.17 13.60
C HIS A 246 1.14 13.88 12.33
N ILE A 247 0.29 13.92 11.31
CA ILE A 247 0.52 14.65 10.06
C ILE A 247 -0.33 15.92 10.08
N ASP A 248 0.29 17.08 9.89
CA ASP A 248 -0.44 18.34 9.74
C ASP A 248 -0.90 18.54 8.29
N LEU A 249 -2.19 18.29 8.06
CA LEU A 249 -2.88 18.45 6.77
C LEU A 249 -3.61 19.80 6.62
N SER A 250 -3.41 20.74 7.55
CA SER A 250 -4.12 22.04 7.53
C SER A 250 -3.84 22.91 6.28
N ASN A 251 -2.78 22.60 5.54
CA ASN A 251 -2.40 23.27 4.29
C ASN A 251 -2.40 22.30 3.11
N GLY A 252 -3.27 21.29 3.16
CA GLY A 252 -3.37 20.25 2.16
C GLY A 252 -2.34 19.12 2.29
N ASP A 253 -2.44 18.16 1.39
CA ASP A 253 -1.69 16.91 1.31
C ASP A 253 -0.73 16.85 0.10
N SER A 254 -0.42 17.98 -0.50
CA SER A 254 0.59 18.10 -1.57
C SER A 254 2.00 17.97 -1.03
N LYS A 255 2.80 17.17 -1.75
CA LYS A 255 4.24 17.08 -1.54
C LYS A 255 4.90 18.45 -1.46
N ARG A 256 5.79 18.61 -0.48
CA ARG A 256 6.68 19.76 -0.31
C ARG A 256 8.14 19.39 -0.56
N THR A 257 8.49 18.14 -0.25
CA THR A 257 9.77 17.50 -0.49
C THR A 257 9.52 16.04 -0.89
N ALA A 258 10.54 15.37 -1.43
CA ALA A 258 10.40 13.98 -1.87
C ALA A 258 10.04 13.01 -0.73
N PHE A 259 10.43 13.31 0.51
CA PHE A 259 10.40 12.37 1.65
C PHE A 259 9.62 12.91 2.86
N ASP A 260 8.77 13.91 2.66
CA ASP A 260 7.79 14.29 3.69
C ASP A 260 6.62 13.30 3.77
N ASN A 261 5.66 13.59 4.65
CA ASN A 261 4.52 12.75 4.97
C ASN A 261 3.32 12.89 4.01
N TYR A 262 3.39 13.80 3.04
CA TYR A 262 2.25 14.17 2.19
C TYR A 262 2.00 13.17 1.04
N ALA A 263 0.78 13.14 0.50
CA ALA A 263 0.29 12.08 -0.37
C ALA A 263 0.15 12.42 -1.86
N ILE A 264 0.17 13.70 -2.23
CA ILE A 264 -0.11 14.13 -3.60
C ILE A 264 1.17 14.61 -4.30
N PHE A 265 1.48 14.00 -5.44
CA PHE A 265 2.64 14.36 -6.27
C PHE A 265 2.26 14.40 -7.76
N ARG A 266 3.16 14.97 -8.57
CA ARG A 266 2.95 15.19 -10.01
C ARG A 266 4.01 14.49 -10.84
N GLN A 267 3.60 13.94 -11.97
CA GLN A 267 4.50 13.54 -13.05
C GLN A 267 4.29 14.48 -14.23
N ASN A 268 5.32 15.25 -14.60
CA ASN A 268 5.28 16.19 -15.71
C ASN A 268 5.66 15.54 -17.04
N GLY A 269 5.34 16.22 -18.15
CA GLY A 269 5.80 15.82 -19.49
C GLY A 269 5.13 14.56 -20.02
N VAL A 270 3.85 14.38 -19.65
CA VAL A 270 3.06 13.19 -20.01
C VAL A 270 2.70 13.23 -21.50
N ASN A 271 1.92 14.22 -21.96
CA ASN A 271 1.71 14.49 -23.38
C ASN A 271 1.27 15.95 -23.60
N SER A 272 1.03 16.36 -24.85
CA SER A 272 0.61 17.72 -25.21
C SER A 272 -0.83 18.09 -24.78
N SER A 273 -1.68 17.12 -24.45
CA SER A 273 -3.08 17.32 -24.05
C SER A 273 -3.27 17.40 -22.53
N THR A 274 -2.67 16.52 -21.74
CA THR A 274 -2.72 16.56 -20.26
C THR A 274 -1.57 17.37 -19.65
N GLY A 275 -0.39 17.38 -20.28
CA GLY A 275 0.82 18.03 -19.74
C GLY A 275 1.44 17.31 -18.54
N PHE A 276 0.62 16.77 -17.64
CA PHE A 276 1.02 16.09 -16.40
C PHE A 276 -0.02 15.05 -15.95
N VAL A 277 0.34 14.23 -14.96
CA VAL A 277 -0.56 13.34 -14.21
C VAL A 277 -0.32 13.59 -12.72
N ASP A 278 -1.37 13.93 -11.99
CA ASP A 278 -1.34 14.02 -10.53
C ASP A 278 -1.76 12.69 -9.92
N TYR A 279 -0.94 12.21 -8.99
CA TYR A 279 -1.17 11.00 -8.23
C TYR A 279 -1.51 11.35 -6.78
N GLY A 280 -2.46 10.63 -6.19
CA GLY A 280 -2.69 10.61 -4.75
C GLY A 280 -2.53 9.20 -4.21
N ILE A 281 -1.81 9.04 -3.11
CA ILE A 281 -1.64 7.74 -2.43
C ILE A 281 -2.38 7.76 -1.09
N GLU A 282 -3.27 6.78 -0.87
CA GLU A 282 -3.87 6.51 0.43
C GLU A 282 -3.50 5.11 0.87
N ILE A 283 -2.85 4.98 2.03
CA ILE A 283 -2.46 3.69 2.56
C ILE A 283 -3.61 3.11 3.39
N CYS A 284 -4.26 2.08 2.86
CA CYS A 284 -5.29 1.28 3.53
C CYS A 284 -6.38 2.12 4.21
N LEU A 285 -6.37 2.21 5.54
CA LEU A 285 -7.35 2.97 6.32
C LEU A 285 -7.37 4.46 5.96
N ASP A 286 -6.29 5.02 5.40
CA ASP A 286 -6.33 6.37 4.80
C ASP A 286 -7.41 6.50 3.74
N HIS A 287 -7.62 5.46 2.95
CA HIS A 287 -8.69 5.43 1.97
C HIS A 287 -10.05 5.27 2.64
N ASP A 288 -10.17 4.39 3.64
CA ASP A 288 -11.45 4.10 4.30
C ASP A 288 -11.99 5.28 5.10
N ASP A 289 -11.09 6.03 5.74
CA ASP A 289 -11.39 7.25 6.49
C ASP A 289 -11.27 8.52 5.63
N ALA A 290 -11.13 8.35 4.32
CA ALA A 290 -11.26 9.41 3.33
C ALA A 290 -10.26 10.57 3.54
N ARG A 291 -8.99 10.25 3.79
CA ARG A 291 -7.90 11.20 4.04
C ARG A 291 -7.81 12.25 2.93
N LEU A 292 -7.60 11.84 1.68
CA LEU A 292 -7.46 12.78 0.56
C LEU A 292 -8.77 13.50 0.31
N ARG A 293 -9.88 12.77 0.41
CA ARG A 293 -11.21 13.34 0.18
C ARG A 293 -11.51 14.51 1.10
N SER A 294 -11.11 14.40 2.37
CA SER A 294 -11.33 15.41 3.39
C SER A 294 -10.38 16.61 3.32
N ASN A 295 -9.25 16.49 2.59
CA ASN A 295 -8.18 17.50 2.62
C ASN A 295 -7.87 18.18 1.27
N LEU A 296 -8.36 17.64 0.16
CA LEU A 296 -8.04 18.11 -1.20
C LEU A 296 -8.37 19.58 -1.51
N ARG A 297 -9.33 20.16 -0.78
CA ARG A 297 -9.69 21.56 -0.95
C ARG A 297 -8.57 22.49 -0.52
N GLU A 298 -7.88 22.14 0.57
CA GLU A 298 -6.79 22.96 1.14
C GLU A 298 -5.55 22.96 0.23
N ASP A 299 -5.40 21.93 -0.62
CA ASP A 299 -4.35 21.87 -1.65
C ASP A 299 -4.57 22.82 -2.84
N GLY A 300 -5.82 23.26 -3.06
CA GLY A 300 -6.17 24.05 -4.24
C GLY A 300 -6.11 23.29 -5.58
N ILE A 301 -5.85 21.98 -5.57
CA ILE A 301 -5.81 21.12 -6.77
C ILE A 301 -7.21 20.60 -7.11
N GLY A 302 -8.05 20.37 -6.10
CA GLY A 302 -9.45 19.97 -6.24
C GLY A 302 -9.68 18.49 -6.60
N SER A 303 -8.77 17.85 -7.34
CA SER A 303 -8.83 16.41 -7.65
C SER A 303 -7.47 15.88 -8.15
N VAL A 304 -7.29 14.56 -8.16
CA VAL A 304 -6.13 13.89 -8.78
C VAL A 304 -6.53 13.18 -10.07
N HIS A 305 -5.55 12.76 -10.87
CA HIS A 305 -5.81 11.97 -12.08
C HIS A 305 -5.83 10.47 -11.77
N VAL A 306 -4.96 10.04 -10.86
CA VAL A 306 -4.82 8.64 -10.45
C VAL A 306 -4.73 8.57 -8.93
N GLN A 307 -5.64 7.82 -8.32
CA GLN A 307 -5.62 7.51 -6.89
C GLN A 307 -5.14 6.06 -6.71
N LEU A 308 -4.11 5.85 -5.89
CA LEU A 308 -3.51 4.56 -5.64
C LEU A 308 -3.69 4.17 -4.18
N VAL A 309 -4.12 2.94 -3.95
CA VAL A 309 -4.43 2.43 -2.60
C VAL A 309 -3.67 1.13 -2.35
N PRO A 310 -2.40 1.18 -1.91
CA PRO A 310 -1.76 0.02 -1.31
C PRO A 310 -2.47 -0.28 0.03
N SER A 311 -2.85 -1.53 0.26
CA SER A 311 -3.72 -1.88 1.39
C SER A 311 -3.42 -3.24 2.00
N TYR A 312 -3.76 -3.40 3.29
CA TYR A 312 -3.92 -4.65 4.00
C TYR A 312 -5.25 -4.59 4.78
N GLY A 313 -6.35 -4.99 4.12
CA GLY A 313 -7.70 -5.08 4.69
C GLY A 313 -8.77 -4.16 4.06
N SER A 314 -8.42 -3.33 3.08
CA SER A 314 -9.32 -2.34 2.49
C SER A 314 -9.55 -2.57 1.00
N ALA A 315 -10.66 -2.01 0.52
CA ALA A 315 -11.13 -2.04 -0.86
C ALA A 315 -11.53 -0.61 -1.28
N ILE A 316 -11.74 -0.40 -2.58
CA ILE A 316 -12.22 0.87 -3.13
C ILE A 316 -13.57 1.23 -2.50
N ILE A 317 -13.57 2.31 -1.73
CA ILE A 317 -14.76 2.95 -1.19
C ILE A 317 -15.14 4.12 -2.10
N GLN A 318 -16.25 3.93 -2.83
CA GLN A 318 -16.74 4.89 -3.83
C GLN A 318 -16.93 6.32 -3.31
N SER A 319 -17.32 6.50 -2.04
CA SER A 319 -17.49 7.83 -1.41
C SER A 319 -16.17 8.56 -1.16
N ASN A 320 -15.06 7.82 -1.13
CA ASN A 320 -13.74 8.33 -0.74
C ASN A 320 -12.83 8.53 -1.96
N VAL A 321 -13.34 8.24 -3.16
CA VAL A 321 -12.63 8.48 -4.41
C VAL A 321 -12.51 9.98 -4.68
N VAL A 322 -11.30 10.39 -5.05
CA VAL A 322 -10.91 11.77 -5.34
C VAL A 322 -10.43 12.01 -6.77
N ALA A 323 -10.32 10.94 -7.57
CA ALA A 323 -9.95 11.07 -8.96
C ALA A 323 -11.00 11.88 -9.76
N SER A 324 -10.51 12.71 -10.68
CA SER A 324 -11.32 13.56 -11.56
C SER A 324 -12.08 12.72 -12.61
N ALA A 325 -12.97 13.36 -13.37
CA ALA A 325 -13.64 12.72 -14.50
C ALA A 325 -12.61 12.11 -15.47
N ASN A 326 -12.85 10.87 -15.89
CA ASN A 326 -11.94 10.02 -16.69
C ASN A 326 -10.65 9.58 -15.99
N GLY A 327 -10.42 9.99 -14.75
CA GLY A 327 -9.33 9.51 -13.91
C GLY A 327 -9.56 8.09 -13.40
N PHE A 328 -8.63 7.59 -12.59
CA PHE A 328 -8.61 6.20 -12.13
C PHE A 328 -8.42 6.10 -10.62
N VAL A 329 -9.00 5.05 -10.05
CA VAL A 329 -8.65 4.56 -8.71
C VAL A 329 -8.22 3.10 -8.83
N PHE A 330 -7.07 2.77 -8.23
CA PHE A 330 -6.47 1.45 -8.29
C PHE A 330 -6.03 0.98 -6.90
N ASN A 331 -6.51 -0.17 -6.48
CA ASN A 331 -6.24 -0.77 -5.17
C ASN A 331 -5.48 -2.10 -5.34
N CYS A 332 -4.57 -2.38 -4.41
CA CYS A 332 -3.92 -3.66 -4.23
C CYS A 332 -3.90 -4.00 -2.75
N ASP A 333 -4.66 -5.02 -2.37
CA ASP A 333 -4.86 -5.47 -1.00
C ASP A 333 -4.08 -6.75 -0.70
N GLY A 334 -3.56 -6.88 0.52
CA GLY A 334 -2.73 -7.99 0.97
C GLY A 334 -3.33 -8.86 2.07
N GLN A 335 -4.64 -8.79 2.34
CA GLN A 335 -5.23 -9.55 3.46
C GLN A 335 -6.37 -10.46 3.03
N MET A 336 -7.25 -9.99 2.14
CA MET A 336 -8.54 -10.64 1.93
C MET A 336 -8.90 -10.83 0.45
N VAL A 337 -9.73 -11.85 0.22
CA VAL A 337 -10.48 -11.98 -1.03
C VAL A 337 -11.85 -11.33 -0.85
N LEU A 338 -12.39 -10.74 -1.91
CA LEU A 338 -13.69 -10.05 -1.85
C LEU A 338 -14.86 -11.02 -1.88
N ASP A 339 -14.67 -12.19 -2.48
CA ASP A 339 -15.64 -13.27 -2.55
C ASP A 339 -14.95 -14.61 -2.91
N SER A 340 -15.76 -15.64 -3.20
CA SER A 340 -15.26 -16.98 -3.57
C SER A 340 -14.93 -17.14 -5.06
N THR A 341 -15.04 -16.09 -5.86
CA THR A 341 -14.80 -16.17 -7.29
C THR A 341 -13.30 -16.17 -7.60
N SER A 342 -12.96 -16.83 -8.70
CA SER A 342 -11.64 -16.75 -9.31
C SER A 342 -11.72 -16.04 -10.66
N GLY A 343 -10.63 -15.42 -11.09
CA GLY A 343 -10.58 -14.70 -12.36
C GLY A 343 -11.08 -13.26 -12.30
N VAL A 344 -11.26 -12.67 -13.48
CA VAL A 344 -11.69 -11.27 -13.63
C VAL A 344 -13.18 -11.15 -13.36
N GLN A 345 -13.53 -10.34 -12.37
CA GLN A 345 -14.91 -10.06 -12.02
C GLN A 345 -15.25 -8.59 -12.25
N GLN A 346 -16.54 -8.36 -12.46
CA GLN A 346 -17.15 -7.04 -12.42
C GLN A 346 -18.03 -6.96 -11.19
N TYR A 347 -17.82 -5.94 -10.36
CA TYR A 347 -18.65 -5.75 -9.18
C TYR A 347 -20.10 -5.42 -9.60
N GLY A 348 -21.04 -6.25 -9.14
CA GLY A 348 -22.40 -6.34 -9.68
C GLY A 348 -23.41 -5.29 -9.18
N ASP A 349 -22.98 -4.21 -8.54
CA ASP A 349 -23.87 -3.09 -8.22
C ASP A 349 -23.89 -2.10 -9.40
N PRO A 350 -25.05 -1.80 -10.01
CA PRO A 350 -25.20 -0.82 -11.09
C PRO A 350 -24.65 0.58 -10.80
N ARG A 351 -24.29 0.88 -9.54
CA ARG A 351 -23.68 2.15 -9.13
C ARG A 351 -22.17 2.06 -8.85
N SER A 352 -21.57 0.86 -8.79
CA SER A 352 -20.17 0.66 -8.39
C SER A 352 -19.42 -0.24 -9.39
N GLU A 353 -19.36 0.19 -10.65
CA GLU A 353 -18.72 -0.56 -11.74
C GLU A 353 -17.18 -0.50 -11.66
N PHE A 354 -16.58 -1.29 -10.78
CA PHE A 354 -15.14 -1.57 -10.79
C PHE A 354 -14.86 -3.03 -11.12
N LEU A 355 -13.67 -3.28 -11.67
CA LEU A 355 -13.15 -4.61 -11.91
C LEU A 355 -12.39 -5.07 -10.68
N TYR A 356 -12.47 -6.35 -10.33
CA TYR A 356 -11.63 -6.94 -9.30
C TYR A 356 -11.16 -8.34 -9.67
N ILE A 357 -10.06 -8.74 -9.04
CA ILE A 357 -9.51 -10.08 -9.14
C ILE A 357 -9.04 -10.50 -7.74
N ASN A 358 -9.44 -11.69 -7.31
CA ASN A 358 -8.96 -12.31 -6.07
C ASN A 358 -7.73 -13.20 -6.35
N TYR A 359 -6.81 -13.20 -5.40
CA TYR A 359 -5.75 -14.19 -5.26
C TYR A 359 -5.79 -14.73 -3.82
N GLY A 360 -5.68 -16.04 -3.64
CA GLY A 360 -5.62 -16.57 -2.28
C GLY A 360 -5.81 -18.06 -2.18
N THR A 361 -5.82 -18.50 -0.93
CA THR A 361 -6.10 -19.85 -0.46
C THR A 361 -7.27 -19.78 0.53
N ASP A 362 -7.67 -20.91 1.10
CA ASP A 362 -8.70 -20.93 2.16
C ASP A 362 -8.29 -20.15 3.43
N LYS A 363 -6.98 -19.88 3.62
CA LYS A 363 -6.42 -19.23 4.84
C LYS A 363 -5.96 -17.79 4.60
N TYR A 364 -5.41 -17.51 3.42
CA TYR A 364 -4.76 -16.24 3.11
C TYR A 364 -5.35 -15.65 1.83
N GLY A 365 -5.68 -14.37 1.85
CA GLY A 365 -6.28 -13.67 0.72
C GLY A 365 -5.48 -12.44 0.29
N SER A 366 -5.79 -11.98 -0.90
CA SER A 366 -5.33 -10.73 -1.48
C SER A 366 -6.22 -10.43 -2.68
N HIS A 367 -6.35 -9.18 -3.05
CA HIS A 367 -7.09 -8.82 -4.24
C HIS A 367 -6.57 -7.51 -4.85
N SER A 368 -7.02 -7.21 -6.06
CA SER A 368 -6.84 -5.88 -6.63
C SER A 368 -8.11 -5.42 -7.31
N GLN A 369 -8.26 -4.10 -7.40
CA GLN A 369 -9.42 -3.48 -8.00
C GLN A 369 -9.03 -2.30 -8.87
N LEU A 370 -9.75 -2.09 -9.97
CA LEU A 370 -9.60 -0.93 -10.85
C LEU A 370 -10.96 -0.34 -11.18
N ALA A 371 -11.09 0.97 -10.98
CA ALA A 371 -12.23 1.74 -11.46
C ALA A 371 -11.77 2.94 -12.30
N ARG A 372 -12.57 3.29 -13.31
CA ARG A 372 -12.44 4.55 -14.03
C ARG A 372 -13.57 5.47 -13.64
N VAL A 373 -13.26 6.69 -13.24
CA VAL A 373 -14.26 7.67 -12.80
C VAL A 373 -15.03 8.21 -14.00
N ASN A 374 -16.35 8.04 -13.97
CA ASN A 374 -17.29 8.64 -14.92
C ASN A 374 -17.68 10.06 -14.45
N THR A 375 -18.25 10.17 -13.26
CA THR A 375 -18.56 11.45 -12.61
C THR A 375 -17.76 11.56 -11.32
N PRO A 376 -16.97 12.63 -11.11
CA PRO A 376 -16.20 12.80 -9.88
C PRO A 376 -17.13 13.02 -8.69
N ALA A 377 -16.63 12.67 -7.51
CA ALA A 377 -17.32 12.93 -6.27
C ALA A 377 -17.36 14.45 -5.97
N VAL A 378 -18.43 14.96 -5.38
CA VAL A 378 -18.64 16.41 -5.14
C VAL A 378 -18.31 16.84 -3.72
N GLY A 379 -17.45 17.86 -3.57
CA GLY A 379 -17.05 18.42 -2.28
C GLY A 379 -15.96 17.60 -1.56
N ASP A 380 -15.72 17.91 -0.30
CA ASP A 380 -14.75 17.26 0.60
C ASP A 380 -15.42 16.25 1.56
N ASN A 381 -16.72 16.37 1.78
CA ASN A 381 -17.46 15.47 2.65
C ASN A 381 -17.88 14.18 1.90
N PRO A 382 -17.37 12.98 2.29
CA PRO A 382 -17.71 11.71 1.64
C PRO A 382 -19.19 11.34 1.71
N LYS A 383 -19.97 11.99 2.60
CA LYS A 383 -21.42 11.76 2.76
C LYS A 383 -22.30 12.54 1.77
N LEU A 384 -21.73 13.43 0.95
CA LEU A 384 -22.51 14.27 0.02
C LEU A 384 -22.87 13.54 -1.27
N LYS A 385 -21.92 13.42 -2.19
CA LYS A 385 -22.11 12.73 -3.46
C LYS A 385 -20.82 12.02 -3.87
N SER A 386 -20.88 10.70 -3.86
CA SER A 386 -19.79 9.81 -4.26
C SER A 386 -19.51 9.90 -5.77
N ALA A 387 -18.33 9.41 -6.16
CA ALA A 387 -17.97 9.29 -7.57
C ALA A 387 -18.87 8.23 -8.22
N SER A 388 -19.04 8.24 -9.54
CA SER A 388 -19.57 7.10 -10.28
C SER A 388 -18.48 6.55 -11.20
N PHE A 389 -18.58 5.26 -11.54
CA PHE A 389 -17.59 4.60 -12.38
C PHE A 389 -18.14 4.33 -13.78
N SER A 390 -17.23 4.19 -14.73
CA SER A 390 -17.51 3.70 -16.07
C SER A 390 -17.24 2.20 -16.13
N ASN A 391 -18.10 1.46 -16.82
CA ASN A 391 -17.85 0.07 -17.17
C ASN A 391 -16.52 -0.09 -17.92
N LEU A 392 -15.59 -0.82 -17.32
CA LEU A 392 -14.33 -1.23 -17.94
C LEU A 392 -14.47 -2.65 -18.50
N PRO A 393 -13.96 -2.90 -19.71
CA PRO A 393 -14.06 -4.22 -20.31
C PRO A 393 -13.13 -5.22 -19.62
N THR A 394 -13.57 -6.48 -19.49
CA THR A 394 -12.82 -7.56 -18.83
C THR A 394 -11.87 -8.32 -19.77
N ASN A 395 -12.01 -8.13 -21.09
CA ASN A 395 -11.32 -8.92 -22.11
C ASN A 395 -9.81 -8.66 -22.22
N ASP A 396 -9.33 -7.55 -21.66
CA ASP A 396 -7.91 -7.19 -21.66
C ASP A 396 -7.33 -7.10 -20.23
N VAL A 397 -7.92 -7.87 -19.33
CA VAL A 397 -7.40 -8.11 -17.99
C VAL A 397 -6.82 -9.51 -17.91
N ALA A 398 -5.61 -9.64 -17.38
CA ALA A 398 -4.89 -10.90 -17.33
C ALA A 398 -4.31 -11.17 -15.94
N ILE A 399 -4.16 -12.46 -15.63
CA ILE A 399 -3.65 -12.97 -14.34
C ILE A 399 -2.47 -13.87 -14.65
N PHE A 400 -1.35 -13.64 -13.98
CA PHE A 400 -0.13 -14.44 -14.15
C PHE A 400 0.37 -14.90 -12.79
N SER A 401 0.58 -16.21 -12.65
CA SER A 401 1.24 -16.76 -11.46
C SER A 401 2.69 -16.27 -11.39
N VAL A 402 3.12 -15.84 -10.21
CA VAL A 402 4.52 -15.47 -9.96
C VAL A 402 5.31 -16.74 -9.64
N PRO A 403 6.37 -17.08 -10.41
CA PRO A 403 7.21 -18.23 -10.11
C PRO A 403 7.97 -18.00 -8.80
N LYS A 404 8.29 -19.07 -8.08
CA LYS A 404 9.08 -18.98 -6.85
C LYS A 404 10.47 -18.41 -7.15
N PRO A 405 10.89 -17.31 -6.50
CA PRO A 405 12.19 -16.70 -6.74
C PRO A 405 13.32 -17.55 -6.15
N ILE A 406 14.53 -17.40 -6.70
CA ILE A 406 15.76 -17.90 -6.10
C ILE A 406 16.38 -16.74 -5.31
N LEU A 407 16.39 -16.86 -3.99
CA LEU A 407 16.89 -15.81 -3.09
C LEU A 407 18.34 -16.07 -2.69
N LYS A 408 19.07 -14.99 -2.41
CA LYS A 408 20.44 -15.06 -1.89
C LYS A 408 20.48 -15.53 -0.43
N ALA A 409 19.44 -15.21 0.33
CA ALA A 409 19.26 -15.59 1.72
C ALA A 409 17.83 -16.10 1.92
N GLY A 410 17.70 -17.21 2.65
CA GLY A 410 16.40 -17.82 2.93
C GLY A 410 15.68 -18.39 1.71
N THR A 411 14.40 -18.62 1.91
CA THR A 411 13.39 -19.08 0.97
C THR A 411 12.22 -18.11 0.99
N PHE A 412 11.33 -18.19 0.01
CA PHE A 412 10.15 -17.31 -0.05
C PHE A 412 9.32 -17.36 1.24
N GLU A 413 9.14 -18.55 1.79
CA GLU A 413 8.33 -18.81 2.99
C GLU A 413 8.94 -18.24 4.28
N ASP A 414 10.22 -17.85 4.26
CA ASP A 414 10.83 -17.13 5.37
C ASP A 414 10.35 -15.66 5.43
N TYR A 415 9.75 -15.13 4.36
CA TYR A 415 9.37 -13.72 4.23
C TYR A 415 7.86 -13.49 4.08
N PHE A 416 7.15 -14.44 3.44
CA PHE A 416 5.71 -14.36 3.17
C PHE A 416 5.03 -15.73 3.26
N VAL A 417 3.76 -15.73 3.63
CA VAL A 417 2.86 -16.90 3.60
C VAL A 417 1.75 -16.71 2.56
N GLY A 418 0.94 -17.74 2.31
CA GLY A 418 -0.15 -17.67 1.33
C GLY A 418 0.27 -17.86 -0.13
N GLY A 419 1.51 -18.31 -0.37
CA GLY A 419 2.05 -18.60 -1.70
C GLY A 419 2.71 -17.39 -2.38
N THR A 420 3.25 -17.59 -3.58
CA THR A 420 4.10 -16.61 -4.28
C THR A 420 3.36 -15.41 -4.87
N GLY A 421 2.05 -15.31 -4.66
CA GLY A 421 1.23 -14.23 -5.21
C GLY A 421 0.92 -14.40 -6.69
N ALA A 422 0.19 -13.41 -7.22
CA ALA A 422 -0.13 -13.29 -8.63
C ALA A 422 0.04 -11.85 -9.12
N ILE A 423 0.40 -11.71 -10.39
CA ILE A 423 0.33 -10.43 -11.11
C ILE A 423 -1.05 -10.31 -11.74
N HIS A 424 -1.74 -9.21 -11.45
CA HIS A 424 -2.93 -8.83 -12.19
C HIS A 424 -2.61 -7.63 -13.09
N VAL A 425 -2.90 -7.75 -14.38
CA VAL A 425 -2.66 -6.69 -15.37
C VAL A 425 -3.98 -6.24 -15.94
N TYR A 426 -4.29 -4.96 -15.79
CA TYR A 426 -5.47 -4.31 -16.36
C TYR A 426 -5.04 -3.45 -17.55
N GLY A 427 -5.54 -3.78 -18.75
CA GLY A 427 -5.14 -3.12 -20.00
C GLY A 427 -3.87 -3.72 -20.60
N LEU A 428 -3.73 -5.05 -20.58
CA LEU A 428 -2.53 -5.77 -21.03
C LEU A 428 -2.09 -5.35 -22.45
N ARG A 429 -3.01 -5.39 -23.43
CA ARG A 429 -2.73 -5.06 -24.83
C ARG A 429 -3.24 -3.67 -25.20
N ASP A 430 -4.42 -3.32 -24.71
CA ASP A 430 -5.17 -2.10 -24.98
C ASP A 430 -5.23 -1.25 -23.70
N ALA A 431 -4.10 -0.60 -23.39
CA ALA A 431 -3.99 0.28 -22.23
C ALA A 431 -5.03 1.43 -22.26
N TYR A 432 -5.42 1.91 -21.08
CA TYR A 432 -6.50 2.88 -20.95
C TYR A 432 -6.07 4.28 -21.35
N SER A 433 -6.88 5.00 -22.13
CA SER A 433 -6.55 6.36 -22.57
C SER A 433 -6.45 7.36 -21.41
N LEU A 434 -5.34 8.10 -21.37
CA LEU A 434 -5.13 9.31 -20.58
C LEU A 434 -5.75 10.49 -21.33
N VAL A 435 -7.08 10.58 -21.33
CA VAL A 435 -7.80 11.73 -21.91
C VAL A 435 -7.54 12.96 -21.05
N SER A 436 -7.46 14.15 -21.65
CA SER A 436 -7.32 15.40 -20.90
C SER A 436 -8.45 15.56 -19.88
N CYS A 437 -8.14 15.47 -18.59
CA CYS A 437 -9.00 15.85 -17.47
C CYS A 437 -9.22 17.37 -17.39
N VAL A 438 -9.05 18.09 -18.51
CA VAL A 438 -9.27 19.52 -18.61
C VAL A 438 -10.77 19.75 -18.58
N GLU A 439 -11.25 20.21 -17.42
CA GLU A 439 -12.57 20.78 -17.24
C GLU A 439 -12.86 21.77 -18.39
N LYS A 440 -14.02 21.61 -19.01
CA LYS A 440 -14.61 22.65 -19.86
C LYS A 440 -15.37 23.65 -19.01
#